data_AF-X6Q1X5-F1
#
_entry.id   AF-X6Q1X5-F1
#
_cell.length_a   1.000
_cell.length_b   1.000
_cell.length_c   1.000
_cell.angle_alpha   90.00
_cell.angle_beta   90.00
_cell.angle_gamma   90.00
#
_symmetry.space_group_name_H-M   'P 1'
#
loop_
_entity.id
_entity.type
_entity.pdbx_description
1 polymer ?
#
loop_
_entity_poly.entity_id
_entity_poly.type
_entity_poly.pdbx_seq_one_letter_code
_entity_poly.pdbx_strand_id
1 'polypeptide(L)'
;MKLKLVFTFAAVSGLLFASCADSYEGAPKKPEGSQQTTQVVPVAVTKSNTMQVYAHYMPWFETTTSNPKNEGKWGYHWTMKNCDPNKTDANGKRQIASHYYPQTGPYASGDEAVLDYQCLLMKYAGLDGVMVDWYGVNSDNSIALHKSNTEALFRALKRAGLKMSVVYEDRTLEGVTDKVGTVRQDLRYLAENFFKDDSYVKVEGRPLLLDFGPIQMELPKDWYRSFSILTTKPMFLVLEGKMGSVNNATYSDNAQGVYTWVNPNPNYAIAKDYKCFVGGAMPGFWDYYKEGEGGTGYQTYNAENGALFQRQLDAARQAGLKYLQISTWNDYGEGTTIEPTLEYGYKYLLMLQKFTGVSYQQADLELIYRWYQARVAQPNNAKVKEAYNALVQLKTGEAKALLDAVNGKN
;
A
#
# COMPACT_ATOMS: atom_id res chain seq x y z
N MET A 1 -56.93 -4.56 -48.40
CA MET A 1 -55.89 -5.03 -49.35
C MET A 1 -54.66 -5.39 -48.55
N LYS A 2 -54.32 -6.68 -48.48
CA LYS A 2 -53.19 -7.22 -47.70
C LYS A 2 -51.90 -7.03 -48.48
N LEU A 3 -50.81 -6.60 -47.84
CA LEU A 3 -49.47 -7.03 -48.20
C LEU A 3 -48.58 -7.13 -46.96
N LYS A 4 -47.98 -8.32 -46.81
CA LYS A 4 -47.07 -8.77 -45.75
C LYS A 4 -45.66 -8.25 -46.03
N LEU A 5 -44.85 -8.01 -44.97
CA LEU A 5 -43.40 -8.27 -44.98
C LEU A 5 -42.92 -8.40 -43.52
N VAL A 6 -42.79 -9.63 -43.00
CA VAL A 6 -41.55 -10.40 -42.77
C VAL A 6 -40.67 -9.83 -41.64
N PHE A 7 -40.68 -10.55 -40.52
CA PHE A 7 -39.75 -10.48 -39.40
C PHE A 7 -38.38 -11.01 -39.80
N THR A 8 -37.31 -10.34 -39.35
CA THR A 8 -35.99 -10.96 -39.22
C THR A 8 -35.41 -10.60 -37.85
N PHE A 9 -35.36 -11.60 -36.96
CA PHE A 9 -34.61 -11.57 -35.71
C PHE A 9 -33.12 -11.69 -36.05
N ALA A 10 -32.30 -10.70 -35.66
CA ALA A 10 -30.85 -10.82 -35.69
C ALA A 10 -30.38 -11.33 -34.32
N ALA A 11 -29.91 -12.58 -34.29
CA ALA A 11 -29.23 -13.17 -33.14
C ALA A 11 -27.82 -12.56 -33.03
N VAL A 12 -27.51 -11.95 -31.89
CA VAL A 12 -26.15 -11.51 -31.56
C VAL A 12 -25.43 -12.68 -30.89
N SER A 13 -24.64 -13.41 -31.68
CA SER A 13 -23.75 -14.46 -31.22
C SER A 13 -22.58 -13.85 -30.43
N GLY A 14 -22.36 -14.36 -29.21
CA GLY A 14 -21.20 -14.04 -28.38
C GLY A 14 -19.90 -14.53 -29.01
N LEU A 15 -18.94 -13.61 -29.16
CA LEU A 15 -17.58 -13.92 -29.55
C LEU A 15 -16.77 -14.30 -28.30
N LEU A 16 -16.56 -15.61 -28.12
CA LEU A 16 -15.53 -16.16 -27.26
C LEU A 16 -14.19 -16.03 -27.99
N PHE A 17 -13.28 -15.21 -27.47
CA PHE A 17 -11.89 -15.21 -27.94
C PHE A 17 -11.18 -16.45 -27.40
N ALA A 18 -11.11 -17.48 -28.25
CA ALA A 18 -10.22 -18.61 -28.05
C ALA A 18 -8.77 -18.15 -28.25
N SER A 19 -7.94 -18.44 -27.27
CA SER A 19 -6.49 -18.31 -27.29
C SER A 19 -5.92 -19.00 -28.54
N CYS A 20 -5.16 -18.26 -29.34
CA CYS A 20 -4.35 -18.84 -30.41
C CYS A 20 -3.26 -19.72 -29.77
N ALA A 21 -3.27 -21.00 -30.12
CA ALA A 21 -2.20 -21.95 -29.87
C ALA A 21 -1.57 -22.32 -31.23
N ASP A 22 -0.24 -22.41 -31.22
CA ASP A 22 0.63 -22.73 -32.36
C ASP A 22 0.20 -24.00 -33.09
N SER A 23 0.25 -24.00 -34.43
CA SER A 23 0.06 -25.21 -35.24
C SER A 23 1.09 -25.29 -36.37
N TYR A 24 2.19 -26.00 -36.13
CA TYR A 24 2.92 -26.69 -37.18
C TYR A 24 3.21 -28.13 -36.74
N GLU A 25 3.20 -29.06 -37.71
CA GLU A 25 3.50 -30.48 -37.50
C GLU A 25 4.94 -30.65 -37.01
N GLY A 26 5.11 -31.28 -35.84
CA GLY A 26 6.43 -31.52 -35.22
C GLY A 26 6.76 -30.62 -34.03
N ALA A 27 5.84 -29.76 -33.57
CA ALA A 27 6.02 -29.04 -32.30
C ALA A 27 6.17 -30.04 -31.12
N PRO A 28 7.19 -29.87 -30.25
CA PRO A 28 7.37 -30.76 -29.10
C PRO A 28 6.11 -30.75 -28.22
N LYS A 29 5.59 -31.93 -27.87
CA LYS A 29 4.47 -32.05 -26.93
C LYS A 29 4.85 -31.35 -25.62
N LYS A 30 4.09 -30.31 -25.28
CA LYS A 30 4.16 -29.66 -23.97
C LYS A 30 3.95 -30.75 -22.91
N PRO A 31 4.80 -30.88 -21.88
CA PRO A 31 4.59 -31.89 -20.85
C PRO A 31 3.22 -31.65 -20.20
N GLU A 32 2.32 -32.62 -20.36
CA GLU A 32 1.03 -32.68 -19.65
C GLU A 32 1.33 -32.90 -18.17
N GLY A 33 1.44 -31.78 -17.46
CA GLY A 33 1.81 -31.77 -16.05
C GLY A 33 1.78 -30.37 -15.44
N SER A 34 0.96 -29.45 -15.95
CA SER A 34 0.59 -28.29 -15.13
C SER A 34 -0.52 -28.75 -14.20
N GLN A 35 -0.18 -29.05 -12.94
CA GLN A 35 -1.13 -28.96 -11.85
C GLN A 35 -1.92 -27.68 -12.05
N GLN A 36 -3.23 -27.78 -12.30
CA GLN A 36 -4.13 -26.65 -12.15
C GLN A 36 -4.00 -26.21 -10.70
N THR A 37 -3.14 -25.23 -10.44
CA THR A 37 -3.10 -24.54 -9.17
C THR A 37 -4.45 -23.84 -9.06
N THR A 38 -5.33 -24.42 -8.25
CA THR A 38 -6.60 -23.79 -7.89
C THR A 38 -6.23 -22.47 -7.24
N GLN A 39 -6.44 -21.37 -7.96
CA GLN A 39 -6.07 -20.04 -7.48
C GLN A 39 -6.90 -19.74 -6.25
N VAL A 40 -6.24 -19.58 -5.09
CA VAL A 40 -6.91 -19.25 -3.84
C VAL A 40 -7.48 -17.85 -3.94
N VAL A 41 -8.80 -17.74 -3.82
CA VAL A 41 -9.50 -16.45 -3.84
C VAL A 41 -9.53 -15.88 -2.42
N PRO A 42 -9.01 -14.65 -2.19
CA PRO A 42 -9.07 -14.00 -0.89
C PRO A 42 -10.51 -13.65 -0.50
N VAL A 43 -10.84 -13.78 0.79
CA VAL A 43 -12.15 -13.40 1.32
C VAL A 43 -12.04 -12.05 2.02
N ALA A 44 -12.88 -11.08 1.67
CA ALA A 44 -12.88 -9.78 2.34
C ALA A 44 -13.37 -9.89 3.79
N VAL A 45 -12.77 -9.12 4.70
CA VAL A 45 -13.24 -9.04 6.09
C VAL A 45 -14.58 -8.32 6.16
N THR A 46 -15.46 -8.78 7.05
CA THR A 46 -16.71 -8.08 7.32
C THR A 46 -16.47 -6.95 8.32
N LYS A 47 -16.91 -5.74 7.98
CA LYS A 47 -16.79 -4.53 8.80
C LYS A 47 -18.18 -4.01 9.16
N SER A 48 -18.37 -3.53 10.38
CA SER A 48 -19.59 -2.80 10.76
C SER A 48 -19.51 -1.31 10.45
N ASN A 49 -18.29 -0.76 10.37
CA ASN A 49 -18.03 0.57 9.86
C ASN A 49 -17.61 0.47 8.37
N THR A 50 -18.39 1.07 7.47
CA THR A 50 -18.18 0.97 6.02
C THR A 50 -17.16 1.97 5.47
N MET A 51 -16.58 2.83 6.31
CA MET A 51 -15.48 3.71 5.91
C MET A 51 -14.34 2.89 5.30
N GLN A 52 -13.77 3.39 4.21
CA GLN A 52 -12.59 2.77 3.61
C GLN A 52 -11.33 3.32 4.28
N VAL A 53 -10.54 2.44 4.87
CA VAL A 53 -9.36 2.78 5.67
C VAL A 53 -8.11 2.24 4.98
N TYR A 54 -7.16 3.12 4.70
CA TYR A 54 -5.91 2.78 4.04
C TYR A 54 -4.73 3.11 4.96
N ALA A 55 -3.65 2.34 4.90
CA ALA A 55 -2.39 2.77 5.52
C ALA A 55 -1.55 3.51 4.48
N HIS A 56 -0.98 4.65 4.85
CA HIS A 56 0.06 5.23 4.02
C HIS A 56 1.34 4.39 4.14
N TYR A 57 2.00 4.04 3.04
CA TYR A 57 3.06 3.02 3.01
C TYR A 57 4.34 3.51 2.33
N MET A 58 5.48 3.27 3.00
CA MET A 58 6.82 3.60 2.51
C MET A 58 7.53 2.37 1.93
N PRO A 59 7.88 2.34 0.62
CA PRO A 59 8.50 1.19 -0.03
C PRO A 59 10.05 1.27 -0.08
N TRP A 60 10.70 1.83 0.94
CA TRP A 60 12.09 2.30 0.85
C TRP A 60 13.13 1.63 1.78
N PHE A 61 12.75 0.61 2.51
CA PHE A 61 13.65 -0.12 3.41
C PHE A 61 14.44 -1.19 2.67
N GLU A 62 15.75 -1.27 2.90
CA GLU A 62 16.67 -2.23 2.25
C GLU A 62 17.65 -2.85 3.24
N THR A 63 17.97 -4.13 3.06
CA THR A 63 19.01 -4.87 3.81
C THR A 63 20.30 -4.94 2.99
N THR A 64 21.36 -5.51 3.58
CA THR A 64 22.66 -5.69 2.90
C THR A 64 22.62 -6.57 1.64
N THR A 65 21.54 -7.32 1.43
CA THR A 65 21.39 -8.27 0.32
C THR A 65 20.19 -7.97 -0.59
N SER A 66 19.30 -7.05 -0.22
CA SER A 66 18.07 -6.80 -1.00
C SER A 66 18.29 -5.85 -2.17
N ASN A 67 19.21 -4.89 -2.04
CA ASN A 67 19.47 -3.90 -3.08
C ASN A 67 20.83 -4.16 -3.78
N PRO A 68 20.84 -4.73 -5.00
CA PRO A 68 22.09 -4.97 -5.73
C PRO A 68 22.79 -3.67 -6.16
N LYS A 69 22.10 -2.52 -6.13
CA LYS A 69 22.71 -1.20 -6.38
C LYS A 69 23.40 -0.61 -5.15
N ASN A 70 23.33 -1.29 -4.01
CA ASN A 70 23.96 -0.93 -2.74
C ASN A 70 24.43 -2.18 -1.98
N GLU A 71 25.01 -3.14 -2.71
CA GLU A 71 25.37 -4.46 -2.17
C GLU A 71 26.28 -4.37 -0.94
N GLY A 72 25.98 -5.19 0.06
CA GLY A 72 26.74 -5.27 1.31
C GLY A 72 26.44 -4.14 2.30
N LYS A 73 25.51 -3.22 1.98
CA LYS A 73 25.16 -2.09 2.85
C LYS A 73 23.67 -2.04 3.17
N TRP A 74 23.36 -1.61 4.39
CA TRP A 74 21.98 -1.31 4.79
C TRP A 74 21.47 -0.07 4.05
N GLY A 75 20.17 -0.04 3.77
CA GLY A 75 19.51 1.12 3.16
C GLY A 75 19.48 2.33 4.09
N TYR A 76 19.46 3.52 3.49
CA TYR A 76 19.48 4.80 4.22
C TYR A 76 18.37 4.91 5.27
N HIS A 77 17.18 4.36 5.00
CA HIS A 77 16.04 4.45 5.92
C HIS A 77 16.18 3.59 7.19
N TRP A 78 17.18 2.69 7.26
CA TRP A 78 17.57 2.03 8.52
C TRP A 78 18.77 2.68 9.21
N THR A 79 19.60 3.42 8.48
CA THR A 79 20.88 3.95 8.98
C THR A 79 20.82 5.44 9.31
N MET A 80 19.99 6.20 8.59
CA MET A 80 20.22 7.62 8.32
C MET A 80 21.72 7.87 8.13
N LYS A 81 22.33 8.86 8.80
CA LYS A 81 23.77 9.12 8.69
C LYS A 81 24.61 8.37 9.73
N ASN A 82 24.06 8.06 10.91
CA ASN A 82 24.88 7.66 12.07
C ASN A 82 24.49 6.33 12.76
N CYS A 83 23.46 5.63 12.29
CA CYS A 83 23.12 4.29 12.79
C CYS A 83 23.76 3.20 11.91
N ASP A 84 24.19 2.11 12.54
CA ASP A 84 24.80 0.96 11.86
C ASP A 84 24.11 -0.34 12.29
N PRO A 85 23.18 -0.87 11.48
CA PRO A 85 22.44 -2.08 11.83
C PRO A 85 23.31 -3.35 11.89
N ASN A 86 24.60 -3.30 11.53
CA ASN A 86 25.52 -4.40 11.81
C ASN A 86 25.88 -4.50 13.30
N LYS A 87 25.75 -3.40 14.05
CA LYS A 87 25.90 -3.39 15.51
C LYS A 87 24.63 -3.91 16.14
N THR A 88 24.79 -4.89 17.03
CA THR A 88 23.69 -5.51 17.79
C THR A 88 23.98 -5.41 19.28
N ASP A 89 22.92 -5.25 20.07
CA ASP A 89 23.01 -5.38 21.53
C ASP A 89 23.05 -6.86 21.96
N ALA A 90 23.11 -7.11 23.27
CA ALA A 90 23.17 -8.46 23.84
C ALA A 90 21.93 -9.34 23.52
N ASN A 91 20.81 -8.73 23.13
CA ASN A 91 19.57 -9.42 22.76
C ASN A 91 19.41 -9.55 21.24
N GLY A 92 20.41 -9.13 20.45
CA GLY A 92 20.36 -9.14 19.00
C GLY A 92 19.62 -7.95 18.37
N LYS A 93 19.21 -6.95 19.15
CA LYS A 93 18.56 -5.74 18.62
C LYS A 93 19.59 -4.92 17.86
N ARG A 94 19.35 -4.73 16.55
CA ARG A 94 20.21 -3.93 15.66
C ARG A 94 20.09 -2.43 15.94
N GLN A 95 21.17 -1.68 15.78
CA GLN A 95 21.14 -0.21 15.86
C GLN A 95 20.50 0.37 14.58
N ILE A 96 19.26 0.86 14.67
CA ILE A 96 18.51 1.45 13.55
C ILE A 96 18.15 2.91 13.83
N ALA A 97 17.93 3.68 12.76
CA ALA A 97 17.51 5.08 12.82
C ALA A 97 16.00 5.22 13.06
N SER A 98 15.53 4.73 14.20
CA SER A 98 14.13 4.84 14.64
C SER A 98 14.02 4.68 16.15
N HIS A 99 13.03 5.36 16.72
CA HIS A 99 12.59 5.17 18.11
C HIS A 99 11.77 3.89 18.32
N TYR A 100 11.27 3.28 17.24
CA TYR A 100 10.41 2.11 17.28
C TYR A 100 11.04 0.95 16.53
N TYR A 101 11.05 -0.22 17.15
CA TYR A 101 11.71 -1.39 16.60
C TYR A 101 10.67 -2.37 16.03
N PRO A 102 10.68 -2.66 14.72
CA PRO A 102 9.74 -3.61 14.12
C PRO A 102 9.77 -4.95 14.86
N GLN A 103 8.60 -5.55 15.11
CA GLN A 103 8.52 -6.87 15.74
C GLN A 103 9.19 -7.97 14.88
N THR A 104 9.35 -7.72 13.58
CA THR A 104 10.05 -8.56 12.61
C THR A 104 11.57 -8.31 12.55
N GLY A 105 12.07 -7.27 13.24
CA GLY A 105 13.40 -6.70 12.99
C GLY A 105 13.44 -5.84 11.72
N PRO A 106 14.54 -5.10 11.45
CA PRO A 106 14.68 -4.34 10.22
C PRO A 106 14.69 -5.28 9.00
N TYR A 107 13.95 -4.89 7.98
CA TYR A 107 13.61 -5.74 6.84
C TYR A 107 13.85 -5.04 5.48
N ALA A 108 13.69 -5.78 4.39
CA ALA A 108 13.65 -5.21 3.03
C ALA A 108 12.20 -5.05 2.57
N SER A 109 11.86 -3.94 1.92
CA SER A 109 10.49 -3.63 1.50
C SER A 109 9.98 -4.52 0.37
N GLY A 110 10.90 -5.15 -0.37
CA GLY A 110 10.59 -6.15 -1.39
C GLY A 110 10.55 -7.60 -0.87
N ASP A 111 10.80 -7.84 0.42
CA ASP A 111 10.77 -9.20 0.99
C ASP A 111 9.33 -9.75 0.99
N GLU A 112 9.12 -10.86 0.30
CA GLU A 112 7.79 -11.43 0.11
C GLU A 112 7.15 -11.90 1.42
N ALA A 113 7.93 -12.47 2.35
CA ALA A 113 7.40 -12.95 3.62
C ALA A 113 6.95 -11.78 4.51
N VAL A 114 7.71 -10.68 4.49
CA VAL A 114 7.35 -9.44 5.20
C VAL A 114 6.11 -8.82 4.59
N LEU A 115 6.05 -8.69 3.26
CA LEU A 115 4.89 -8.11 2.58
C LEU A 115 3.62 -8.92 2.82
N ASP A 116 3.70 -10.25 2.76
CA ASP A 116 2.56 -11.13 3.05
C ASP A 116 2.12 -11.03 4.53
N TYR A 117 3.07 -10.94 5.46
CA TYR A 117 2.80 -10.71 6.88
C TYR A 117 2.06 -9.39 7.11
N GLN A 118 2.60 -8.29 6.57
CA GLN A 118 2.01 -6.96 6.70
C GLN A 118 0.62 -6.89 6.07
N CYS A 119 0.43 -7.46 4.87
CA CYS A 119 -0.88 -7.51 4.22
C CYS A 119 -1.90 -8.33 5.02
N LEU A 120 -1.50 -9.44 5.63
CA LEU A 120 -2.38 -10.21 6.52
C LEU A 120 -2.76 -9.40 7.76
N LEU A 121 -1.81 -8.70 8.38
CA LEU A 121 -2.12 -7.83 9.52
C LEU A 121 -3.09 -6.70 9.14
N MET A 122 -2.85 -6.00 8.03
CA MET A 122 -3.74 -4.95 7.53
C MET A 122 -5.16 -5.49 7.32
N LYS A 123 -5.28 -6.65 6.67
CA LYS A 123 -6.57 -7.34 6.44
C LYS A 123 -7.30 -7.61 7.75
N TYR A 124 -6.63 -8.22 8.74
CA TYR A 124 -7.24 -8.58 10.02
C TYR A 124 -7.46 -7.37 10.95
N ALA A 125 -6.80 -6.24 10.70
CA ALA A 125 -7.05 -4.96 11.35
C ALA A 125 -8.22 -4.18 10.74
N GLY A 126 -8.75 -4.64 9.59
CA GLY A 126 -9.89 -4.02 8.90
C GLY A 126 -9.52 -2.95 7.89
N LEU A 127 -8.24 -2.83 7.51
CA LEU A 127 -7.82 -1.94 6.43
C LEU A 127 -8.25 -2.51 5.07
N ASP A 128 -8.61 -1.61 4.17
CA ASP A 128 -8.97 -1.94 2.78
C ASP A 128 -7.74 -2.01 1.87
N GLY A 129 -6.59 -1.51 2.32
CA GLY A 129 -5.34 -1.57 1.59
C GLY A 129 -4.36 -0.46 1.95
N VAL A 130 -3.58 -0.02 0.97
CA VAL A 130 -2.54 1.00 1.14
C VAL A 130 -2.66 2.17 0.17
N MET A 131 -2.18 3.31 0.61
CA MET A 131 -1.75 4.44 -0.23
C MET A 131 -0.23 4.46 -0.20
N VAL A 132 0.42 4.06 -1.29
CA VAL A 132 1.88 3.88 -1.33
C VAL A 132 2.57 5.03 -2.05
N ASP A 133 3.67 5.52 -1.48
CA ASP A 133 4.51 6.50 -2.15
C ASP A 133 5.12 5.94 -3.44
N TRP A 134 5.04 6.73 -4.51
CA TRP A 134 5.50 6.37 -5.83
C TRP A 134 6.46 7.42 -6.38
N TYR A 135 7.70 6.99 -6.59
CA TYR A 135 8.83 7.84 -6.96
C TYR A 135 9.11 7.87 -8.48
N GLY A 136 8.26 7.23 -9.29
CA GLY A 136 8.41 7.17 -10.75
C GLY A 136 8.92 5.83 -11.29
N VAL A 137 8.83 5.64 -12.60
CA VAL A 137 9.18 4.36 -13.26
C VAL A 137 10.70 4.07 -13.26
N ASN A 138 11.52 5.10 -13.08
CA ASN A 138 12.98 5.01 -13.08
C ASN A 138 13.59 5.23 -11.68
N SER A 139 12.83 4.98 -10.61
CA SER A 139 13.18 5.33 -9.24
C SER A 139 14.04 4.31 -8.48
N ASP A 140 14.38 3.18 -9.09
CA ASP A 140 15.23 2.17 -8.48
C ASP A 140 16.70 2.62 -8.49
N ASN A 141 17.25 2.87 -7.31
CA ASN A 141 18.58 3.43 -7.12
C ASN A 141 19.30 2.78 -5.91
N SER A 142 20.44 3.33 -5.51
CA SER A 142 21.23 2.81 -4.38
C SER A 142 20.61 3.12 -3.00
N ILE A 143 19.63 4.03 -2.91
CA ILE A 143 18.92 4.33 -1.67
C ILE A 143 17.84 3.27 -1.45
N ALA A 144 16.99 3.05 -2.45
CA ALA A 144 15.96 2.01 -2.42
C ALA A 144 15.49 1.61 -3.83
N LEU A 145 14.93 0.41 -3.91
CA LEU A 145 14.29 -0.12 -5.11
C LEU A 145 12.80 0.26 -5.16
N HIS A 146 12.48 1.55 -5.08
CA HIS A 146 11.10 2.06 -4.91
C HIS A 146 10.07 1.46 -5.87
N LYS A 147 10.40 1.35 -7.17
CA LYS A 147 9.49 0.79 -8.17
C LYS A 147 9.33 -0.70 -7.93
N SER A 148 10.44 -1.44 -7.84
CA SER A 148 10.41 -2.89 -7.68
C SER A 148 9.72 -3.32 -6.37
N ASN A 149 9.96 -2.57 -5.28
CA ASN A 149 9.31 -2.77 -3.99
C ASN A 149 7.80 -2.49 -4.06
N THR A 150 7.39 -1.42 -4.76
CA THR A 150 5.96 -1.13 -4.96
C THR A 150 5.26 -2.22 -5.78
N GLU A 151 5.91 -2.76 -6.80
CA GLU A 151 5.37 -3.88 -7.57
C GLU A 151 5.25 -5.17 -6.73
N ALA A 152 6.24 -5.44 -5.87
CA ALA A 152 6.19 -6.55 -4.93
C ALA A 152 5.03 -6.40 -3.94
N LEU A 153 4.88 -5.20 -3.36
CA LEU A 153 3.76 -4.85 -2.50
C LEU A 153 2.43 -5.04 -3.23
N PHE A 154 2.30 -4.59 -4.48
CA PHE A 154 1.07 -4.75 -5.23
C PHE A 154 0.69 -6.22 -5.43
N ARG A 155 1.67 -7.09 -5.70
CA ARG A 155 1.42 -8.55 -5.77
C ARG A 155 0.96 -9.13 -4.43
N ALA A 156 1.55 -8.70 -3.32
CA ALA A 156 1.15 -9.16 -1.98
C ALA A 156 -0.27 -8.69 -1.60
N LEU A 157 -0.60 -7.43 -1.86
CA LEU A 157 -1.95 -6.88 -1.65
C LEU A 157 -3.00 -7.68 -2.43
N LYS A 158 -2.71 -8.00 -3.70
CA LYS A 158 -3.59 -8.85 -4.54
C LYS A 158 -3.83 -10.22 -3.92
N ARG A 159 -2.77 -10.89 -3.43
CA ARG A 159 -2.91 -12.19 -2.75
C ARG A 159 -3.75 -12.10 -1.49
N ALA A 160 -3.62 -11.02 -0.72
CA ALA A 160 -4.39 -10.79 0.50
C ALA A 160 -5.83 -10.29 0.25
N GLY A 161 -6.15 -9.86 -0.98
CA GLY A 161 -7.43 -9.23 -1.33
C GLY A 161 -7.56 -7.79 -0.84
N LEU A 162 -6.44 -7.09 -0.74
CA LEU A 162 -6.33 -5.68 -0.39
C LEU A 162 -6.10 -4.82 -1.64
N LYS A 163 -6.34 -3.51 -1.51
CA LYS A 163 -6.20 -2.56 -2.62
C LYS A 163 -4.96 -1.68 -2.50
N MET A 164 -4.57 -1.10 -3.63
CA MET A 164 -3.51 -0.09 -3.71
C MET A 164 -4.04 1.19 -4.36
N SER A 165 -3.62 2.33 -3.84
CA SER A 165 -3.59 3.62 -4.51
C SER A 165 -2.17 4.16 -4.45
N VAL A 166 -1.75 4.96 -5.43
CA VAL A 166 -0.42 5.58 -5.40
C VAL A 166 -0.50 7.03 -4.95
N VAL A 167 0.51 7.45 -4.21
CA VAL A 167 0.79 8.84 -3.84
C VAL A 167 2.05 9.24 -4.60
N TYR A 168 1.89 10.06 -5.64
CA TYR A 168 2.99 10.47 -6.50
C TYR A 168 3.92 11.43 -5.75
N GLU A 169 5.21 11.11 -5.70
CA GLU A 169 6.22 11.96 -5.08
C GLU A 169 6.85 12.88 -6.13
N ASP A 170 6.22 14.04 -6.37
CA ASP A 170 6.69 14.99 -7.40
C ASP A 170 8.04 15.64 -7.05
N ARG A 171 8.53 15.50 -5.80
CA ARG A 171 9.90 15.87 -5.42
C ARG A 171 10.97 15.22 -6.27
N THR A 172 10.71 14.03 -6.79
CA THR A 172 11.64 13.33 -7.71
C THR A 172 11.89 14.10 -9.01
N LEU A 173 11.08 15.12 -9.30
CA LEU A 173 11.25 16.03 -10.44
C LEU A 173 12.21 17.20 -10.14
N GLU A 174 12.77 17.29 -8.94
CA GLU A 174 13.79 18.29 -8.63
C GLU A 174 14.98 18.17 -9.60
N GLY A 175 15.37 19.30 -10.21
CA GLY A 175 16.44 19.33 -11.21
C GLY A 175 16.11 18.72 -12.58
N VAL A 176 14.90 18.18 -12.79
CA VAL A 176 14.46 17.63 -14.08
C VAL A 176 14.07 18.75 -15.05
N THR A 177 14.69 18.77 -16.24
CA THR A 177 14.41 19.77 -17.28
C THR A 177 13.01 19.62 -17.89
N ASP A 178 12.62 18.41 -18.29
CA ASP A 178 11.29 18.12 -18.86
C ASP A 178 10.39 17.41 -17.86
N LYS A 179 9.90 18.16 -16.87
CA LYS A 179 9.03 17.62 -15.81
C LYS A 179 7.75 16.99 -16.37
N VAL A 180 7.11 17.63 -17.35
CA VAL A 180 5.87 17.12 -17.98
C VAL A 180 6.15 15.81 -18.73
N GLY A 181 7.27 15.71 -19.45
CA GLY A 181 7.70 14.48 -20.11
C GLY A 181 7.90 13.32 -19.11
N THR A 182 8.59 13.57 -18.00
CA THR A 182 8.81 12.59 -16.94
C THR A 182 7.48 12.14 -16.30
N VAL A 183 6.63 13.08 -15.89
CA VAL A 183 5.30 12.74 -15.32
C VAL A 183 4.46 11.94 -16.32
N ARG A 184 4.51 12.26 -17.61
CA ARG A 184 3.82 11.45 -18.64
C ARG A 184 4.36 10.04 -18.73
N GLN A 185 5.67 9.84 -18.57
CA GLN A 185 6.27 8.51 -18.53
C GLN A 185 5.73 7.72 -17.34
N ASP A 186 5.70 8.33 -16.16
CA ASP A 186 5.18 7.72 -14.94
C ASP A 186 3.68 7.40 -15.05
N LEU A 187 2.87 8.36 -15.50
CA LEU A 187 1.43 8.16 -15.67
C LEU A 187 1.11 7.05 -16.69
N ARG A 188 1.90 6.91 -17.76
CA ARG A 188 1.77 5.79 -18.69
C ARG A 188 2.03 4.45 -17.98
N TYR A 189 3.10 4.38 -17.19
CA TYR A 189 3.43 3.20 -16.42
C TYR A 189 2.30 2.80 -15.46
N LEU A 190 1.81 3.76 -14.68
CA LEU A 190 0.70 3.54 -13.74
C LEU A 190 -0.58 3.07 -14.45
N ALA A 191 -0.89 3.67 -15.61
CA ALA A 191 -2.05 3.30 -16.42
C ALA A 191 -1.96 1.88 -17.00
N GLU A 192 -0.76 1.44 -17.38
CA GLU A 192 -0.53 0.11 -17.97
C GLU A 192 -0.46 -0.99 -16.92
N ASN A 193 0.14 -0.72 -15.76
CA ASN A 193 0.48 -1.75 -14.78
C ASN A 193 -0.45 -1.81 -13.57
N PHE A 194 -1.05 -0.69 -13.16
CA PHE A 194 -1.82 -0.62 -11.91
C PHE A 194 -3.28 -0.21 -12.13
N PHE A 195 -3.56 0.92 -12.80
CA PHE A 195 -4.90 1.53 -12.82
C PHE A 195 -6.01 0.63 -13.37
N LYS A 196 -5.67 -0.31 -14.26
CA LYS A 196 -6.65 -1.22 -14.88
C LYS A 196 -7.08 -2.33 -13.93
N ASP A 197 -6.22 -2.75 -13.01
CA ASP A 197 -6.46 -3.87 -12.11
C ASP A 197 -7.61 -3.58 -11.11
N ASP A 198 -8.37 -4.59 -10.73
CA ASP A 198 -9.48 -4.46 -9.77
C ASP A 198 -9.01 -4.30 -8.33
N SER A 199 -7.74 -4.61 -8.09
CA SER A 199 -7.04 -4.38 -6.82
C SER A 199 -6.50 -2.95 -6.74
N TYR A 200 -6.74 -2.10 -7.74
CA TYR A 200 -6.47 -0.66 -7.66
C TYR A 200 -7.71 0.09 -7.18
N VAL A 201 -7.51 1.08 -6.31
CA VAL A 201 -8.62 1.90 -5.80
C VAL A 201 -9.21 2.74 -6.93
N LYS A 202 -10.53 2.65 -7.11
CA LYS A 202 -11.28 3.42 -8.12
C LYS A 202 -12.39 4.21 -7.42
N VAL A 203 -12.50 5.50 -7.75
CA VAL A 203 -13.57 6.40 -7.31
C VAL A 203 -14.35 6.83 -8.53
N GLU A 204 -15.65 6.51 -8.57
CA GLU A 204 -16.50 6.74 -9.75
C GLU A 204 -15.92 6.16 -11.05
N GLY A 205 -15.33 4.96 -10.95
CA GLY A 205 -14.70 4.28 -12.09
C GLY A 205 -13.35 4.84 -12.52
N ARG A 206 -12.86 5.94 -11.92
CA ARG A 206 -11.53 6.53 -12.18
C ARG A 206 -10.50 5.98 -11.18
N PRO A 207 -9.27 5.66 -11.61
CA PRO A 207 -8.22 5.25 -10.67
C PRO A 207 -7.92 6.41 -9.71
N LEU A 208 -7.79 6.14 -8.42
CA LEU A 208 -7.41 7.14 -7.43
C LEU A 208 -5.90 7.43 -7.54
N LEU A 209 -5.53 8.67 -7.76
CA LEU A 209 -4.13 9.13 -7.77
C LEU A 209 -4.01 10.26 -6.77
N LEU A 210 -3.08 10.16 -5.84
CA LEU A 210 -2.72 11.25 -4.95
C LEU A 210 -1.36 11.81 -5.39
N ASP A 211 -1.06 13.02 -4.98
CA ASP A 211 0.25 13.66 -5.14
C ASP A 211 0.71 14.22 -3.78
N PHE A 212 1.95 13.90 -3.37
CA PHE A 212 2.57 14.41 -2.16
C PHE A 212 3.09 15.82 -2.37
N GLY A 213 2.15 16.73 -2.59
CA GLY A 213 2.43 18.09 -3.00
C GLY A 213 1.21 18.69 -3.71
N PRO A 214 1.42 19.42 -4.82
CA PRO A 214 2.68 19.48 -5.57
C PRO A 214 3.72 20.42 -4.95
N ILE A 215 4.99 20.11 -5.16
CA ILE A 215 6.12 20.99 -4.82
C ILE A 215 7.05 21.28 -6.00
N GLN A 216 7.09 20.43 -7.03
CA GLN A 216 7.91 20.63 -8.23
C GLN A 216 7.08 20.96 -9.47
N MET A 217 5.84 20.47 -9.55
CA MET A 217 4.89 20.73 -10.62
C MET A 217 3.77 21.67 -10.12
N GLU A 218 4.03 22.97 -10.01
CA GLU A 218 3.09 23.92 -9.40
C GLU A 218 2.25 24.74 -10.40
N LEU A 219 2.25 24.35 -11.67
CA LEU A 219 1.49 25.02 -12.72
C LEU A 219 0.30 24.15 -13.18
N PRO A 220 -0.95 24.63 -13.07
CA PRO A 220 -2.14 23.89 -13.54
C PRO A 220 -2.07 23.44 -15.01
N LYS A 221 -1.42 24.23 -15.88
CA LYS A 221 -1.23 23.87 -17.30
C LYS A 221 -0.40 22.60 -17.47
N ASP A 222 0.60 22.38 -16.62
CA ASP A 222 1.50 21.25 -16.76
C ASP A 222 0.84 19.95 -16.30
N TRP A 223 0.02 19.98 -15.25
CA TRP A 223 -0.87 18.87 -14.88
C TRP A 223 -1.85 18.51 -15.99
N TYR A 224 -2.49 19.52 -16.60
CA TYR A 224 -3.38 19.30 -17.74
C TYR A 224 -2.65 18.59 -18.90
N ARG A 225 -1.44 19.04 -19.24
CA ARG A 225 -0.60 18.41 -20.27
C ARG A 225 -0.18 17.00 -19.88
N SER A 226 0.14 16.77 -18.61
CA SER A 226 0.51 15.44 -18.12
C SER A 226 -0.63 14.45 -18.24
N PHE A 227 -1.84 14.82 -17.82
CA PHE A 227 -3.02 13.94 -17.92
C PHE A 227 -3.56 13.78 -19.34
N SER A 228 -3.16 14.63 -20.30
CA SER A 228 -3.69 14.58 -21.68
C SER A 228 -3.33 13.29 -22.43
N ILE A 229 -2.39 12.49 -21.93
CA ILE A 229 -2.00 11.21 -22.54
C ILE A 229 -2.91 10.04 -22.10
N LEU A 230 -3.76 10.24 -21.09
CA LEU A 230 -4.57 9.19 -20.49
C LEU A 230 -5.97 9.16 -21.11
N THR A 231 -6.43 7.97 -21.47
CA THR A 231 -7.83 7.76 -21.89
C THR A 231 -8.79 7.98 -20.71
N THR A 232 -8.46 7.42 -19.55
CA THR A 232 -9.21 7.60 -18.30
C THR A 232 -8.37 8.45 -17.36
N LYS A 233 -8.77 9.70 -17.14
CA LYS A 233 -8.11 10.58 -16.17
C LYS A 233 -8.36 10.07 -14.74
N PRO A 234 -7.34 10.05 -13.87
CA PRO A 234 -7.50 9.58 -12.50
C PRO A 234 -8.40 10.52 -11.68
N MET A 235 -9.06 10.01 -10.64
CA MET A 235 -9.57 10.84 -9.55
C MET A 235 -8.35 11.39 -8.82
N PHE A 236 -7.99 12.64 -9.09
CA PHE A 236 -6.71 13.21 -8.66
C PHE A 236 -6.88 14.07 -7.42
N LEU A 237 -6.08 13.79 -6.39
CA LEU A 237 -6.07 14.49 -5.12
C LEU A 237 -4.66 15.03 -4.84
N VAL A 238 -4.61 16.21 -4.25
CA VAL A 238 -3.36 16.85 -3.79
C VAL A 238 -3.39 17.06 -2.28
N LEU A 239 -2.27 17.43 -1.68
CA LEU A 239 -2.25 17.81 -0.27
C LEU A 239 -3.22 18.98 -0.01
N GLU A 240 -3.83 18.99 1.18
CA GLU A 240 -4.61 20.13 1.64
C GLU A 240 -3.80 21.44 1.49
N GLY A 241 -4.44 22.47 0.93
CA GLY A 241 -3.78 23.75 0.64
C GLY A 241 -3.06 23.84 -0.71
N LYS A 242 -2.96 22.74 -1.47
CA LYS A 242 -2.25 22.70 -2.76
C LYS A 242 -3.13 22.75 -4.00
N MET A 243 -4.44 22.91 -3.85
CA MET A 243 -5.38 22.97 -4.98
C MET A 243 -5.05 24.06 -6.02
N GLY A 244 -4.51 25.21 -5.59
CA GLY A 244 -4.13 26.30 -6.51
C GLY A 244 -2.95 25.96 -7.43
N SER A 245 -2.13 24.98 -7.06
CA SER A 245 -0.99 24.49 -7.87
C SER A 245 -1.44 23.61 -9.03
N VAL A 246 -2.67 23.07 -8.97
CA VAL A 246 -3.18 22.10 -9.95
C VAL A 246 -4.41 22.59 -10.67
N ASN A 247 -5.22 23.45 -10.05
CA ASN A 247 -6.43 24.01 -10.66
C ASN A 247 -6.42 25.54 -10.70
N ASN A 248 -6.98 26.11 -11.76
CA ASN A 248 -7.30 27.54 -11.85
C ASN A 248 -8.51 27.77 -12.78
N ALA A 249 -8.81 29.03 -13.11
CA ALA A 249 -9.95 29.37 -13.98
C ALA A 249 -9.90 28.71 -15.37
N THR A 250 -8.70 28.46 -15.92
CA THR A 250 -8.52 27.83 -17.25
C THR A 250 -8.47 26.32 -17.16
N TYR A 251 -7.81 25.77 -16.13
CA TYR A 251 -7.62 24.35 -15.91
C TYR A 251 -8.31 23.95 -14.59
N SER A 252 -9.64 23.93 -14.59
CA SER A 252 -10.43 23.86 -13.34
C SER A 252 -10.69 22.44 -12.82
N ASP A 253 -10.32 21.40 -13.57
CA ASP A 253 -10.66 19.99 -13.27
C ASP A 253 -9.47 19.04 -13.44
N ASN A 254 -8.25 19.48 -13.12
CA ASN A 254 -7.13 18.55 -13.02
C ASN A 254 -7.29 17.69 -11.76
N ALA A 255 -7.45 18.32 -10.59
CA ALA A 255 -7.75 17.67 -9.32
C ALA A 255 -9.23 17.82 -8.92
N GLN A 256 -9.77 16.79 -8.27
CA GLN A 256 -11.15 16.73 -7.80
C GLN A 256 -11.25 16.85 -6.27
N GLY A 257 -10.12 16.95 -5.58
CA GLY A 257 -10.12 16.95 -4.14
C GLY A 257 -8.75 17.01 -3.50
N VAL A 258 -8.76 16.82 -2.19
CA VAL A 258 -7.56 16.87 -1.36
C VAL A 258 -7.51 15.72 -0.37
N TYR A 259 -6.34 15.51 0.21
CA TYR A 259 -6.17 14.69 1.39
C TYR A 259 -5.40 15.43 2.47
N THR A 260 -5.62 15.06 3.74
CA THR A 260 -4.86 15.63 4.85
C THR A 260 -3.73 14.69 5.24
N TRP A 261 -2.62 15.28 5.66
CA TRP A 261 -1.44 14.58 6.17
C TRP A 261 -1.37 14.66 7.70
N VAL A 262 -0.20 14.36 8.26
CA VAL A 262 0.19 14.48 9.68
C VAL A 262 -0.28 15.82 10.27
N ASN A 263 -1.38 15.78 11.01
CA ASN A 263 -1.94 16.91 11.73
C ASN A 263 -2.61 16.39 13.01
N PRO A 264 -2.21 16.85 14.22
CA PRO A 264 -2.80 16.38 15.47
C PRO A 264 -4.26 16.83 15.66
N ASN A 265 -4.73 17.84 14.91
CA ASN A 265 -6.08 18.39 14.98
C ASN A 265 -6.65 18.61 13.56
N PRO A 266 -6.90 17.53 12.79
CA PRO A 266 -7.35 17.65 11.41
C PRO A 266 -8.78 18.22 11.34
N ASN A 267 -9.01 19.15 10.41
CA ASN A 267 -10.34 19.71 10.17
C ASN A 267 -11.08 18.92 9.09
N TYR A 268 -11.82 17.88 9.49
CA TYR A 268 -12.58 17.07 8.53
C TYR A 268 -13.86 17.73 8.00
N ALA A 269 -14.28 18.87 8.53
CA ALA A 269 -15.49 19.56 8.06
C ALA A 269 -15.37 20.08 6.62
N ILE A 270 -14.13 20.24 6.12
CA ILE A 270 -13.83 20.65 4.74
C ILE A 270 -14.15 19.55 3.71
N ALA A 271 -14.38 18.30 4.14
CA ALA A 271 -14.61 17.19 3.23
C ALA A 271 -15.78 17.44 2.27
N LYS A 272 -16.80 18.20 2.70
CA LYS A 272 -17.97 18.58 1.90
C LYS A 272 -17.66 19.53 0.74
N ASP A 273 -16.51 20.20 0.79
CA ASP A 273 -16.11 21.20 -0.21
C ASP A 273 -15.42 20.56 -1.42
N TYR A 274 -15.17 19.24 -1.35
CA TYR A 274 -14.45 18.49 -2.38
C TYR A 274 -15.28 17.31 -2.88
N LYS A 275 -15.08 16.95 -4.16
CA LYS A 275 -15.70 15.77 -4.74
C LYS A 275 -15.14 14.48 -4.14
N CYS A 276 -13.84 14.48 -3.86
CA CYS A 276 -13.16 13.40 -3.15
C CYS A 276 -12.34 13.98 -2.00
N PHE A 277 -12.42 13.36 -0.84
CA PHE A 277 -11.63 13.75 0.32
C PHE A 277 -11.13 12.49 1.02
N VAL A 278 -9.84 12.48 1.34
CA VAL A 278 -9.22 11.44 2.17
C VAL A 278 -8.71 12.11 3.45
N GLY A 279 -9.37 11.84 4.58
CA GLY A 279 -8.89 12.32 5.88
C GLY A 279 -7.62 11.57 6.29
N GLY A 280 -6.74 12.21 7.03
CA GLY A 280 -5.53 11.63 7.61
C GLY A 280 -5.65 11.54 9.13
N ALA A 281 -5.22 10.42 9.70
CA ALA A 281 -5.08 10.21 11.14
C ALA A 281 -3.72 9.58 11.46
N MET A 282 -3.15 9.91 12.61
CA MET A 282 -1.83 9.38 13.03
C MET A 282 -1.80 8.93 14.49
N PRO A 283 -0.96 7.95 14.85
CA PRO A 283 -0.76 7.57 16.24
C PRO A 283 -0.05 8.65 17.06
N GLY A 284 0.85 9.38 16.43
CA GLY A 284 1.74 10.39 16.99
C GLY A 284 2.81 10.74 15.95
N PHE A 285 3.76 11.59 16.32
CA PHE A 285 4.91 11.94 15.48
C PHE A 285 6.12 12.13 16.39
N TRP A 286 7.15 11.33 16.22
CA TRP A 286 8.39 11.43 16.98
C TRP A 286 9.54 10.99 16.09
N ASP A 287 10.07 11.93 15.33
CA ASP A 287 11.08 11.63 14.33
C ASP A 287 12.45 11.38 14.94
N TYR A 288 13.25 10.62 14.19
CA TYR A 288 14.65 10.35 14.47
C TYR A 288 15.58 11.26 13.65
N TYR A 289 15.10 12.24 12.88
CA TYR A 289 15.95 12.96 11.91
C TYR A 289 17.06 13.77 12.57
N LYS A 290 16.78 14.44 13.69
CA LYS A 290 17.81 15.19 14.42
C LYS A 290 18.84 14.25 15.03
N GLU A 291 18.40 13.15 15.63
CA GLU A 291 19.26 12.17 16.26
C GLU A 291 20.07 11.37 15.24
N GLY A 292 19.50 11.09 14.08
CA GLY A 292 20.09 10.39 12.95
C GLY A 292 20.95 11.27 12.03
N GLU A 293 21.09 12.56 12.35
CA GLU A 293 21.72 13.59 11.52
C GLU A 293 21.18 13.66 10.07
N GLY A 294 19.90 13.33 9.89
CA GLY A 294 19.17 13.42 8.62
C GLY A 294 18.45 14.75 8.41
N GLY A 295 18.34 15.59 9.45
CA GLY A 295 17.68 16.89 9.40
C GLY A 295 17.65 17.59 10.76
N THR A 296 16.87 18.67 10.87
CA THR A 296 16.69 19.42 12.13
C THR A 296 15.63 18.81 13.06
N GLY A 297 14.88 17.82 12.56
CA GLY A 297 13.68 17.28 13.18
C GLY A 297 12.45 18.17 13.01
N TYR A 298 11.28 17.63 13.32
CA TYR A 298 10.00 18.32 13.31
C TYR A 298 9.38 18.38 14.71
N GLN A 299 8.23 19.03 14.83
CA GLN A 299 7.48 19.07 16.07
C GLN A 299 7.00 17.66 16.45
N THR A 300 7.38 17.23 17.66
CA THR A 300 6.86 15.98 18.24
C THR A 300 5.40 16.14 18.64
N TYR A 301 4.57 15.17 18.26
CA TYR A 301 3.21 15.00 18.73
C TYR A 301 3.13 13.71 19.54
N ASN A 302 2.91 13.84 20.85
CA ASN A 302 2.84 12.71 21.76
C ASN A 302 1.66 11.80 21.38
N ALA A 303 1.90 10.49 21.35
CA ALA A 303 0.85 9.52 21.06
C ALA A 303 -0.23 9.44 22.16
N GLU A 304 0.04 9.97 23.35
CA GLU A 304 -0.85 10.00 24.52
C GLU A 304 -1.39 8.60 24.84
N ASN A 305 -0.51 7.59 24.75
CA ASN A 305 -0.85 6.18 24.88
C ASN A 305 -2.01 5.73 23.95
N GLY A 306 -2.13 6.34 22.76
CA GLY A 306 -3.18 6.09 21.77
C GLY A 306 -4.35 7.08 21.82
N ALA A 307 -4.46 7.95 22.82
CA ALA A 307 -5.59 8.87 22.91
C ALA A 307 -5.64 9.87 21.74
N LEU A 308 -4.49 10.32 21.24
CA LEU A 308 -4.42 11.17 20.05
C LEU A 308 -5.01 10.46 18.82
N PHE A 309 -4.66 9.20 18.61
CA PHE A 309 -5.19 8.40 17.51
C PHE A 309 -6.70 8.21 17.64
N GLN A 310 -7.15 7.82 18.84
CA GLN A 310 -8.56 7.56 19.12
C GLN A 310 -9.43 8.80 18.83
N ARG A 311 -9.00 9.99 19.25
CA ARG A 311 -9.74 11.23 18.98
C ARG A 311 -9.88 11.52 17.49
N GLN A 312 -8.84 11.29 16.70
CA GLN A 312 -8.89 11.47 15.24
C GLN A 312 -9.82 10.44 14.57
N LEU A 313 -9.77 9.18 14.99
CA LEU A 313 -10.69 8.14 14.52
C LEU A 313 -12.15 8.49 14.83
N ASP A 314 -12.43 8.95 16.05
CA ASP A 314 -13.78 9.37 16.45
C ASP A 314 -14.23 10.60 15.66
N ALA A 315 -13.35 11.59 15.43
CA ALA A 315 -13.64 12.74 14.59
C ALA A 315 -13.93 12.35 13.14
N ALA A 316 -13.17 11.41 12.57
CA ALA A 316 -13.40 10.91 11.21
C ALA A 316 -14.77 10.22 11.10
N ARG A 317 -15.16 9.44 12.10
CA ARG A 317 -16.50 8.82 12.17
C ARG A 317 -17.60 9.86 12.31
N GLN A 318 -17.44 10.84 13.20
CA GLN A 318 -18.42 11.92 13.40
C GLN A 318 -18.61 12.77 12.13
N ALA A 319 -17.54 13.01 11.39
CA ALA A 319 -17.58 13.72 10.10
C ALA A 319 -18.18 12.87 8.96
N GLY A 320 -18.46 11.57 9.18
CA GLY A 320 -19.03 10.69 8.17
C GLY A 320 -18.11 10.48 6.96
N LEU A 321 -16.79 10.46 7.17
CA LEU A 321 -15.84 10.33 6.06
C LEU A 321 -16.04 9.02 5.28
N LYS A 322 -15.83 9.09 3.96
CA LYS A 322 -15.84 7.92 3.09
C LYS A 322 -14.48 7.22 3.04
N TYR A 323 -13.40 8.01 3.04
CA TYR A 323 -12.02 7.55 2.93
C TYR A 323 -11.18 8.15 4.06
N LEU A 324 -10.38 7.30 4.71
CA LEU A 324 -9.42 7.66 5.73
C LEU A 324 -8.09 6.99 5.43
N GLN A 325 -6.99 7.74 5.53
CA GLN A 325 -5.65 7.21 5.55
C GLN A 325 -5.07 7.29 6.96
N ILE A 326 -4.29 6.28 7.32
CA ILE A 326 -3.48 6.27 8.54
C ILE A 326 -2.05 6.59 8.15
N SER A 327 -1.54 7.73 8.64
CA SER A 327 -0.15 8.17 8.48
C SER A 327 0.62 7.67 9.70
N THR A 328 1.36 6.57 9.64
CA THR A 328 1.67 5.70 8.48
C THR A 328 1.68 4.23 8.89
N TRP A 329 1.75 3.30 7.93
CA TRP A 329 2.07 1.90 8.23
C TRP A 329 3.45 1.79 8.86
N ASN A 330 4.49 2.30 8.17
CA ASN A 330 5.89 1.96 8.42
C ASN A 330 6.87 3.13 8.24
N ASP A 331 6.48 4.40 8.40
CA ASP A 331 7.47 5.47 8.46
C ASP A 331 8.14 5.50 9.85
N TYR A 332 9.12 4.61 10.01
CA TYR A 332 9.95 4.48 11.19
C TYR A 332 10.82 5.71 11.45
N GLY A 333 11.18 6.47 10.40
CA GLY A 333 12.01 7.67 10.52
C GLY A 333 11.25 8.82 11.16
N GLU A 334 9.96 8.97 10.84
CA GLU A 334 9.05 9.96 11.45
C GLU A 334 8.41 9.47 12.76
N GLY A 335 8.42 8.17 13.01
CA GLY A 335 7.81 7.58 14.20
C GLY A 335 6.28 7.66 14.19
N THR A 336 5.67 7.70 13.00
CA THR A 336 4.21 7.73 12.78
C THR A 336 3.61 6.33 12.57
N THR A 337 4.43 5.29 12.73
CA THR A 337 4.13 3.90 12.36
C THR A 337 3.01 3.26 13.20
N ILE A 338 2.20 2.42 12.56
CA ILE A 338 1.21 1.54 13.20
C ILE A 338 1.53 0.04 13.03
N GLU A 339 2.54 -0.31 12.24
CA GLU A 339 3.06 -1.68 12.17
C GLU A 339 3.49 -2.15 13.57
N PRO A 340 3.27 -3.43 13.95
CA PRO A 340 3.65 -3.90 15.27
C PRO A 340 5.14 -3.77 15.58
N THR A 341 5.43 -3.20 16.75
CA THR A 341 6.79 -2.96 17.26
C THR A 341 6.97 -3.58 18.64
N LEU A 342 8.22 -3.62 19.13
CA LEU A 342 8.49 -4.05 20.49
C LEU A 342 7.91 -3.09 21.53
N GLU A 343 7.76 -1.81 21.19
CA GLU A 343 7.34 -0.75 22.10
C GLU A 343 5.82 -0.74 22.34
N TYR A 344 5.01 -1.09 21.34
CA TYR A 344 3.54 -1.06 21.47
C TYR A 344 2.80 -2.29 20.94
N GLY A 345 3.50 -3.31 20.44
CA GLY A 345 2.90 -4.55 19.92
C GLY A 345 1.77 -4.26 18.94
N TYR A 346 0.61 -4.88 19.14
CA TYR A 346 -0.55 -4.74 18.25
C TYR A 346 -1.48 -3.56 18.58
N LYS A 347 -1.12 -2.66 19.51
CA LYS A 347 -2.03 -1.62 20.06
C LYS A 347 -2.84 -0.90 18.99
N TYR A 348 -2.17 -0.32 17.98
CA TYR A 348 -2.85 0.47 16.95
C TYR A 348 -3.70 -0.39 16.01
N LEU A 349 -3.31 -1.63 15.75
CA LEU A 349 -4.13 -2.58 14.99
C LEU A 349 -5.39 -2.99 15.75
N LEU A 350 -5.32 -3.18 17.07
CA LEU A 350 -6.50 -3.45 17.90
C LEU A 350 -7.47 -2.25 17.93
N MET A 351 -6.93 -1.02 17.96
CA MET A 351 -7.74 0.19 17.84
C MET A 351 -8.46 0.26 16.50
N LEU A 352 -7.78 -0.13 15.41
CA LEU A 352 -8.37 -0.23 14.09
C LEU A 352 -9.40 -1.35 13.98
N GLN A 353 -9.18 -2.50 14.63
CA GLN A 353 -10.18 -3.57 14.71
C GLN A 353 -11.47 -3.06 15.35
N LYS A 354 -11.37 -2.32 16.46
CA LYS A 354 -12.51 -1.67 17.11
C LYS A 354 -13.14 -0.59 16.23
N PHE A 355 -12.33 0.19 15.52
CA PHE A 355 -12.82 1.30 14.69
C PHE A 355 -13.59 0.82 13.45
N THR A 356 -13.06 -0.20 12.78
CA THR A 356 -13.67 -0.84 11.60
C THR A 356 -14.79 -1.81 12.00
N GLY A 357 -14.70 -2.31 13.23
CA GLY A 357 -15.63 -3.26 13.83
C GLY A 357 -15.59 -4.63 13.16
N VAL A 358 -14.39 -5.08 12.79
CA VAL A 358 -14.13 -6.49 12.45
C VAL A 358 -14.19 -7.35 13.71
N SER A 359 -14.47 -8.64 13.57
CA SER A 359 -14.60 -9.57 14.70
C SER A 359 -13.28 -10.15 15.23
N TYR A 360 -12.18 -9.95 14.50
CA TYR A 360 -10.86 -10.49 14.84
C TYR A 360 -10.27 -9.84 16.08
N GLN A 361 -9.35 -10.56 16.73
CA GLN A 361 -8.75 -10.17 18.00
C GLN A 361 -7.23 -10.25 17.94
N GLN A 362 -6.55 -9.88 19.03
CA GLN A 362 -5.09 -9.95 19.14
C GLN A 362 -4.53 -11.34 18.80
N ALA A 363 -5.21 -12.42 19.22
CA ALA A 363 -4.77 -13.80 18.96
C ALA A 363 -4.68 -14.13 17.46
N ASP A 364 -5.50 -13.49 16.62
CA ASP A 364 -5.42 -13.68 15.16
C ASP A 364 -4.18 -12.96 14.58
N LEU A 365 -3.83 -11.79 15.12
CA LEU A 365 -2.61 -11.05 14.74
C LEU A 365 -1.34 -11.79 15.19
N GLU A 366 -1.36 -12.38 16.38
CA GLU A 366 -0.29 -13.26 16.89
C GLU A 366 -0.16 -14.53 16.05
N LEU A 367 -1.27 -15.12 15.59
CA LEU A 367 -1.25 -16.27 14.68
C LEU A 367 -0.59 -15.91 13.34
N ILE A 368 -0.81 -14.70 12.82
CA ILE A 368 -0.17 -14.18 11.61
C ILE A 368 1.35 -14.00 11.83
N TYR A 369 1.77 -13.50 13.00
CA TYR A 369 3.19 -13.42 13.33
C TYR A 369 3.84 -14.81 13.45
N ARG A 370 3.14 -15.76 14.06
CA ARG A 370 3.57 -17.16 14.11
C ARG A 370 3.70 -17.77 12.71
N TRP A 371 2.77 -17.45 11.79
CA TRP A 371 2.89 -17.83 10.39
C TRP A 371 4.14 -17.22 9.75
N TYR A 372 4.40 -15.93 9.96
CA TYR A 372 5.59 -15.26 9.44
C TYR A 372 6.88 -15.93 9.93
N GLN A 373 6.98 -16.23 11.23
CA GLN A 373 8.13 -16.94 11.79
C GLN A 373 8.33 -18.32 11.13
N ALA A 374 7.25 -19.07 10.92
CA ALA A 374 7.31 -20.36 10.22
C ALA A 374 7.68 -20.20 8.74
N ARG A 375 7.22 -19.13 8.07
CA ARG A 375 7.54 -18.80 6.68
C ARG A 375 9.02 -18.49 6.49
N VAL A 376 9.61 -17.73 7.41
CA VAL A 376 11.05 -17.43 7.40
C VAL A 376 11.87 -18.69 7.69
N ALA A 377 11.48 -19.48 8.69
CA ALA A 377 12.23 -20.69 9.07
C ALA A 377 12.12 -21.83 8.04
N GLN A 378 10.96 -21.96 7.38
CA GLN A 378 10.65 -23.09 6.50
C GLN A 378 9.94 -22.62 5.20
N PRO A 379 10.60 -21.82 4.33
CA PRO A 379 9.97 -21.15 3.19
C PRO A 379 9.37 -22.11 2.15
N ASN A 380 9.84 -23.34 2.09
CA ASN A 380 9.37 -24.36 1.15
C ASN A 380 8.36 -25.35 1.75
N ASN A 381 8.02 -25.23 3.04
CA ASN A 381 7.09 -26.16 3.68
C ASN A 381 5.65 -25.97 3.14
N ALA A 382 5.07 -27.05 2.62
CA ALA A 382 3.73 -27.04 2.05
C ALA A 382 2.65 -26.58 3.04
N LYS A 383 2.72 -27.02 4.31
CA LYS A 383 1.75 -26.62 5.34
C LYS A 383 1.83 -25.14 5.68
N VAL A 384 3.02 -24.54 5.61
CA VAL A 384 3.20 -23.09 5.84
C VAL A 384 2.57 -22.29 4.69
N LYS A 385 2.69 -22.79 3.45
CA LYS A 385 2.01 -22.20 2.28
C LYS A 385 0.49 -22.37 2.38
N GLU A 386 0.00 -23.53 2.80
CA GLU A 386 -1.42 -23.77 3.04
C GLU A 386 -1.97 -22.91 4.19
N ALA A 387 -1.19 -22.69 5.25
CA ALA A 387 -1.59 -21.82 6.36
C ALA A 387 -1.79 -20.37 5.90
N TYR A 388 -0.96 -19.86 4.98
CA TYR A 388 -1.18 -18.55 4.35
C TYR A 388 -2.53 -18.51 3.62
N ASN A 389 -2.81 -19.53 2.80
CA ASN A 389 -4.06 -19.62 2.05
C ASN A 389 -5.28 -19.64 2.99
N ALA A 390 -5.20 -20.39 4.09
CA ALA A 390 -6.23 -20.40 5.12
C ALA A 390 -6.42 -19.02 5.77
N LEU A 391 -5.33 -18.31 6.10
CA LEU A 391 -5.39 -16.95 6.66
C LEU A 391 -6.02 -15.96 5.68
N VAL A 392 -5.66 -16.02 4.40
CA VAL A 392 -6.23 -15.20 3.32
C VAL A 392 -7.73 -15.46 3.12
N GLN A 393 -8.17 -16.71 3.35
CA GLN A 393 -9.57 -17.12 3.33
C GLN A 393 -10.31 -16.94 4.66
N LEU A 394 -9.68 -16.29 5.65
CA LEU A 394 -10.25 -16.02 6.98
C LEU A 394 -10.54 -17.28 7.83
N LYS A 395 -9.87 -18.40 7.54
CA LYS A 395 -10.00 -19.67 8.25
C LYS A 395 -8.91 -19.83 9.32
N THR A 396 -8.97 -19.01 10.36
CA THR A 396 -7.92 -18.96 11.41
C THR A 396 -7.72 -20.28 12.15
N GLY A 397 -8.80 -21.04 12.39
CA GLY A 397 -8.71 -22.38 12.99
C GLY A 397 -7.93 -23.39 12.15
N GLU A 398 -8.11 -23.36 10.82
CA GLU A 398 -7.37 -24.22 9.87
C GLU A 398 -5.89 -23.82 9.82
N ALA A 399 -5.61 -22.51 9.70
CA ALA A 399 -4.25 -21.99 9.72
C ALA A 399 -3.50 -22.38 11.00
N LYS A 400 -4.16 -22.28 12.16
CA LYS A 400 -3.61 -22.70 13.44
C LYS A 400 -3.26 -24.19 13.45
N ALA A 401 -4.18 -25.06 13.00
CA ALA A 401 -3.94 -26.50 12.95
C ALA A 401 -2.75 -26.87 12.04
N LEU A 402 -2.64 -26.20 10.88
CA LEU A 402 -1.51 -26.38 9.96
C LEU A 402 -0.18 -25.99 10.61
N LEU A 403 -0.13 -24.85 11.30
CA LEU A 403 1.08 -24.37 12.00
C LEU A 403 1.43 -25.22 13.22
N ASP A 404 0.44 -25.73 13.97
CA ASP A 404 0.68 -26.69 15.06
C ASP A 404 1.35 -27.96 14.52
N ALA A 405 0.91 -28.42 13.34
CA ALA A 405 1.47 -29.61 12.70
C ALA A 405 2.81 -29.39 11.97
N VAL A 406 3.29 -28.15 11.88
CA VAL A 406 4.67 -27.81 11.45
C VAL A 406 5.62 -27.89 12.64
N ASN A 407 5.20 -27.42 13.81
CA ASN A 407 6.00 -27.43 15.03
C ASN A 407 5.99 -28.79 15.75
N GLY A 408 4.97 -29.61 15.54
CA GLY A 408 4.82 -30.94 16.13
C GLY A 408 5.64 -32.07 15.49
N LYS A 409 6.60 -31.76 14.61
CA LYS A 409 7.60 -32.71 14.12
C LYS A 409 8.96 -32.34 14.71
N ASN A 410 9.19 -32.88 15.91
CA ASN A 410 10.54 -33.24 16.38
C ASN A 410 10.98 -34.52 15.68
#